data_AF-A0A4Y8C9Z6-F1
#
_entry.id   AF-A0A4Y8C9Z6-F1
#
_cell.length_a   1.000
_cell.length_b   1.000
_cell.length_c   1.000
_cell.angle_alpha   90.00
_cell.angle_beta   90.00
_cell.angle_gamma   90.00
#
_symmetry.space_group_name_H-M   'P 1'
#
loop_
_entity.id
_entity.type
_entity.pdbx_description
1 polymer ?
#
loop_
_entity_poly.entity_id
_entity_poly.type
_entity_poly.pdbx_seq_one_letter_code
_entity_poly.pdbx_strand_id
1 'polypeptide(L)'
;QALTNLLPKVDKLIIGGGMAFTFLKALGYDIGNSLLEEELLEEANKILTKGKNLGVKIYLPVDVVAAPACSQDAPMKFVPAQEIPNGWMGLDIGPASVRLFKEVISDAQTIWWNGPMGVFEIDKFSKG
;
A
#
# COMPACT_ATOMS: atom_id res chain seq x y z
N GLN A 1 0.40 3.61 15.76
CA GLN A 1 -0.41 3.31 16.98
C GLN A 1 -1.65 2.46 16.69
N ALA A 2 -2.55 2.86 15.77
CA ALA A 2 -3.75 2.07 15.43
C ALA A 2 -3.40 0.64 14.96
N LEU A 3 -2.44 0.51 14.03
CA LEU A 3 -1.95 -0.79 13.55
C LEU A 3 -1.46 -1.70 14.68
N THR A 4 -0.69 -1.15 15.63
CA THR A 4 -0.17 -1.89 16.79
C THR A 4 -1.28 -2.51 17.65
N ASN A 5 -2.40 -1.79 17.79
CA ASN A 5 -3.56 -2.22 18.58
C ASN A 5 -4.48 -3.19 17.82
N LEU A 6 -4.55 -3.06 16.49
CA LEU A 6 -5.38 -3.91 15.64
C LEU A 6 -4.72 -5.25 15.32
N LEU A 7 -3.39 -5.28 15.21
CA LEU A 7 -2.64 -6.49 14.85
C LEU A 7 -3.02 -7.75 15.67
N PRO A 8 -3.17 -7.71 17.01
CA PRO A 8 -3.60 -8.89 17.77
C PRO A 8 -5.10 -9.22 17.67
N LYS A 9 -5.89 -8.45 16.91
CA LYS A 9 -7.35 -8.56 16.82
C LYS A 9 -7.88 -8.89 15.43
N VAL A 10 -7.02 -8.84 14.40
CA VAL A 10 -7.43 -9.01 13.00
C VAL A 10 -6.82 -10.27 12.41
N ASP A 11 -7.57 -10.96 11.56
CA ASP A 11 -7.06 -12.11 10.80
C ASP A 11 -6.20 -11.66 9.60
N LYS A 12 -6.62 -10.53 9.00
CA LYS A 12 -6.06 -9.98 7.76
C LYS A 12 -5.85 -8.48 7.93
N LEU A 13 -4.77 -7.97 7.37
CA LEU A 13 -4.47 -6.54 7.32
C LEU A 13 -4.06 -6.17 5.89
N ILE A 14 -4.81 -5.28 5.26
CA ILE A 14 -4.45 -4.66 3.98
C ILE A 14 -3.87 -3.28 4.29
N ILE A 15 -2.74 -2.95 3.66
CA ILE A 15 -2.11 -1.63 3.75
C ILE A 15 -2.02 -1.08 2.33
N GLY A 16 -2.67 0.07 2.09
CA GLY A 16 -2.64 0.80 0.82
C GLY A 16 -2.26 2.26 1.03
N GLY A 17 -2.57 3.12 0.06
CA GLY A 17 -2.26 4.54 0.12
C GLY A 17 -0.77 4.85 0.17
N GLY A 18 -0.42 6.11 0.42
CA GLY A 18 0.98 6.56 0.51
C GLY A 18 1.79 5.81 1.59
N MET A 19 1.13 5.41 2.68
CA MET A 19 1.81 4.69 3.78
C MET A 19 2.35 3.32 3.35
N ALA A 20 1.76 2.68 2.34
CA ALA A 20 2.23 1.38 1.86
C ALA A 20 3.67 1.43 1.34
N PHE A 21 4.12 2.58 0.83
CA PHE A 21 5.49 2.74 0.33
C PHE A 21 6.54 2.71 1.43
N THR A 22 6.22 3.19 2.65
CA THR A 22 7.11 3.01 3.82
C THR A 22 7.28 1.52 4.16
N PHE A 23 6.21 0.71 4.05
CA PHE A 23 6.29 -0.74 4.25
C PHE A 23 7.04 -1.46 3.13
N LEU A 24 6.81 -1.09 1.87
CA LEU A 24 7.55 -1.63 0.73
C LEU A 24 9.04 -1.28 0.84
N LYS A 25 9.38 -0.04 1.20
CA LYS A 25 10.76 0.39 1.42
C LYS A 25 11.41 -0.36 2.59
N ALA A 26 10.67 -0.62 3.66
CA ALA A 26 11.15 -1.41 4.80
C ALA A 26 11.50 -2.87 4.41
N LEU A 27 10.83 -3.42 3.39
CA LEU A 27 11.11 -4.72 2.78
C LEU A 27 12.26 -4.69 1.75
N GLY A 28 12.83 -3.52 1.47
CA GLY A 28 13.95 -3.33 0.54
C GLY A 28 13.55 -3.04 -0.90
N TYR A 29 12.26 -2.79 -1.19
CA TYR A 29 11.84 -2.40 -2.53
C TYR A 29 12.25 -0.96 -2.86
N ASP A 30 12.56 -0.72 -4.14
CA ASP A 30 12.66 0.64 -4.65
C ASP A 30 11.26 1.22 -4.86
N ILE A 31 11.05 2.44 -4.37
CA ILE A 31 9.77 3.13 -4.42
C ILE A 31 9.82 4.40 -5.28
N GLY A 32 10.96 4.68 -5.94
CA GLY A 32 11.16 5.93 -6.66
C GLY A 32 10.97 7.15 -5.76
N ASN A 33 10.16 8.10 -6.22
CA ASN A 33 9.78 9.34 -5.52
C ASN A 33 8.46 9.20 -4.74
N SER A 34 8.00 7.98 -4.46
CA SER A 34 6.78 7.77 -3.66
C SER A 34 6.94 8.29 -2.23
N LEU A 35 5.82 8.59 -1.57
CA LEU A 35 5.81 9.13 -0.21
C LEU A 35 6.54 8.18 0.76
N LEU A 36 7.46 8.71 1.56
CA LEU A 36 8.25 7.94 2.51
C LEU A 36 8.35 8.69 3.84
N GLU A 37 8.03 7.99 4.92
CA GLU A 37 8.33 8.42 6.29
C GLU A 37 9.54 7.62 6.77
N GLU A 38 10.75 8.13 6.53
CA GLU A 38 12.01 7.42 6.78
C GLU A 38 12.16 7.00 8.25
N GLU A 39 11.73 7.85 9.17
CA GLU A 39 11.75 7.62 10.61
C GLU A 39 10.82 6.47 11.05
N LEU A 40 9.87 6.07 10.20
CA LEU A 40 8.92 4.99 10.48
C LEU A 40 9.31 3.65 9.84
N LEU A 41 10.44 3.58 9.13
CA LEU A 41 10.91 2.33 8.50
C LEU A 41 11.11 1.19 9.52
N GLU A 42 11.71 1.50 10.67
CA GLU A 42 11.92 0.51 11.73
C GLU A 42 10.58 0.01 12.30
N GLU A 43 9.63 0.92 12.52
CA GLU A 43 8.30 0.58 13.02
C GLU A 43 7.48 -0.22 12.01
N ALA A 44 7.58 0.10 10.71
CA ALA A 44 6.96 -0.69 9.64
C ALA A 44 7.48 -2.14 9.66
N ASN A 45 8.80 -2.33 9.80
CA ASN A 45 9.41 -3.65 9.92
C ASN A 45 8.97 -4.40 11.19
N LYS A 46 8.82 -3.70 12.32
CA LYS A 46 8.26 -4.29 13.55
C LYS A 46 6.82 -4.75 13.36
N ILE A 47 5.98 -3.98 12.67
CA ILE A 47 4.60 -4.37 12.37
C ILE A 47 4.56 -5.61 11.48
N LEU A 48 5.36 -5.67 10.42
CA LEU A 48 5.45 -6.83 9.53
C LEU A 48 5.89 -8.09 10.28
N THR A 49 6.93 -7.96 11.10
CA THR A 49 7.46 -9.06 11.93
C THR A 49 6.45 -9.52 12.96
N LYS A 50 5.82 -8.58 13.70
CA LYS A 50 4.82 -8.90 14.71
C LYS A 50 3.58 -9.55 14.09
N GLY A 51 3.13 -9.08 12.94
CA GLY A 51 2.01 -9.68 12.21
C GLY A 51 2.31 -11.12 11.80
N LYS A 52 3.51 -11.37 11.27
CA LYS A 52 3.98 -12.72 10.95
C LYS A 52 3.99 -13.63 12.19
N ASN A 53 4.50 -13.15 13.32
CA ASN A 53 4.54 -13.91 14.57
C ASN A 53 3.14 -14.22 15.13
N LEU A 54 2.18 -13.32 14.91
CA LEU A 54 0.78 -13.49 15.31
C LEU A 54 -0.05 -14.29 14.29
N GLY A 55 0.53 -14.65 13.14
CA GLY A 55 -0.18 -15.36 12.07
C GLY A 55 -1.11 -14.48 11.22
N VAL A 56 -1.08 -13.16 11.41
CA VAL A 56 -1.87 -12.18 10.65
C VAL A 56 -1.42 -12.19 9.20
N LYS A 57 -2.38 -12.25 8.26
CA LYS A 57 -2.10 -12.15 6.83
C LYS A 57 -2.02 -10.67 6.44
N ILE A 58 -0.79 -10.16 6.27
CA ILE A 58 -0.56 -8.78 5.84
C ILE A 58 -0.40 -8.75 4.32
N TYR A 59 -1.15 -7.86 3.67
CA TYR A 59 -1.13 -7.65 2.22
C TYR A 59 -0.71 -6.21 1.91
N LEU A 60 0.26 -6.08 1.01
CA LEU A 60 0.75 -4.81 0.44
C LEU A 60 0.43 -4.77 -1.05
N PRO A 61 0.47 -3.59 -1.70
CA PRO A 61 0.29 -3.48 -3.13
C PRO A 61 1.36 -4.28 -3.87
N VAL A 62 0.95 -5.07 -4.85
CA VAL A 62 1.84 -5.84 -5.73
C VAL A 62 2.11 -5.13 -7.06
N ASP A 63 1.24 -4.19 -7.40
CA ASP A 63 1.34 -3.26 -8.52
C ASP A 63 0.72 -1.91 -8.12
N VAL A 64 1.14 -0.86 -8.82
CA VAL A 64 0.75 0.53 -8.54
C VAL A 64 0.45 1.29 -9.82
N VAL A 65 -0.35 2.33 -9.69
CA VAL A 65 -0.46 3.40 -10.68
C VAL A 65 0.68 4.39 -10.43
N ALA A 66 1.69 4.39 -11.29
CA ALA A 66 2.83 5.29 -11.20
C ALA A 66 2.71 6.47 -12.17
N ALA A 67 3.15 7.65 -11.73
CA ALA A 67 3.24 8.85 -12.56
C ALA A 67 4.49 9.69 -12.16
N PRO A 68 5.01 10.56 -13.05
CA PRO A 68 6.11 11.46 -12.70
C PRO A 68 5.66 12.65 -11.85
N ALA A 69 4.35 12.92 -11.77
CA ALA A 69 3.77 14.01 -10.98
C ALA A 69 2.36 13.64 -10.52
N CYS A 70 1.97 14.14 -9.34
CA CYS A 70 0.62 14.03 -8.81
C CYS A 70 -0.31 15.07 -9.46
N SER A 71 -0.74 14.79 -10.70
CA SER A 71 -1.62 15.67 -11.48
C SER A 71 -2.51 14.87 -12.42
N GLN A 72 -3.71 15.38 -12.69
CA GLN A 72 -4.66 14.83 -13.67
C GLN A 72 -4.07 14.80 -15.09
N ASP A 73 -3.08 15.64 -15.40
CA ASP A 73 -2.47 15.71 -16.74
C ASP A 73 -1.22 14.85 -16.90
N ALA A 74 -0.67 14.31 -15.81
CA ALA A 74 0.55 13.51 -15.86
C ALA A 74 0.30 12.16 -16.57
N PRO A 75 1.25 11.65 -17.39
CA PRO A 75 1.13 10.29 -17.91
C PRO A 75 1.14 9.29 -16.74
N MET A 76 0.39 8.20 -16.88
CA MET A 76 0.36 7.13 -15.89
C MET A 76 0.73 5.78 -16.51
N LYS A 77 1.28 4.89 -15.68
CA LYS A 77 1.52 3.49 -16.02
C LYS A 77 1.10 2.59 -14.87
N PHE A 78 0.57 1.43 -15.20
CA PHE A 78 0.51 0.33 -14.25
C PHE A 78 1.86 -0.38 -14.26
N VAL A 79 2.49 -0.51 -13.10
CA VAL A 79 3.79 -1.18 -12.94
C VAL A 79 3.74 -2.07 -11.70
N PRO A 80 4.48 -3.20 -11.69
CA PRO A 80 4.74 -3.92 -10.46
C PRO A 80 5.31 -2.98 -9.39
N ALA A 81 5.00 -3.22 -8.13
CA ALA A 81 5.50 -2.40 -7.00
C ALA A 81 7.04 -2.41 -6.90
N GLN A 82 7.71 -3.35 -7.56
CA GLN A 82 9.17 -3.51 -7.61
C GLN A 82 9.82 -2.73 -8.77
N GLU A 83 9.00 -2.19 -9.68
CA GLU A 83 9.44 -1.62 -10.96
C GLU A 83 8.94 -0.17 -11.12
N ILE A 84 8.76 0.55 -10.01
CA ILE A 84 8.44 1.98 -10.05
C ILE A 84 9.60 2.70 -10.76
N PRO A 85 9.36 3.40 -11.89
CA PRO A 85 10.44 4.05 -12.61
C PRO A 85 11.15 5.10 -11.74
N ASN A 86 12.46 5.27 -11.93
CA ASN A 86 13.21 6.29 -11.23
C ASN A 86 12.60 7.69 -11.47
N GLY A 87 12.43 8.47 -10.41
CA GLY A 87 11.77 9.78 -10.43
C GLY A 87 10.23 9.75 -10.51
N TRP A 88 9.61 8.58 -10.62
CA TRP A 88 8.15 8.42 -10.58
C TRP A 88 7.69 8.07 -9.17
N MET A 89 6.40 8.31 -8.90
CA MET A 89 5.75 8.01 -7.62
C MET A 89 4.50 7.16 -7.87
N GLY A 90 4.23 6.22 -6.97
CA GLY A 90 2.97 5.50 -6.94
C GLY A 90 1.88 6.34 -6.28
N LEU A 91 0.72 6.44 -6.92
CA LEU A 91 -0.38 7.33 -6.54
C LEU A 91 -1.71 6.62 -6.32
N ASP A 92 -1.81 5.36 -6.73
CA ASP A 92 -2.94 4.46 -6.45
C ASP A 92 -2.44 3.00 -6.54
N ILE A 93 -3.24 2.06 -6.05
CA ILE A 93 -2.97 0.64 -6.24
C ILE A 93 -3.33 0.22 -7.67
N GLY A 94 -2.55 -0.71 -8.23
CA GLY A 94 -2.80 -1.23 -9.57
C GLY A 94 -3.92 -2.30 -9.61
N PRO A 95 -4.37 -2.69 -10.80
CA PRO A 95 -5.46 -3.65 -10.97
C PRO A 95 -5.17 -5.03 -10.38
N ALA A 96 -3.91 -5.48 -10.32
CA ALA A 96 -3.58 -6.76 -9.70
C ALA A 96 -3.76 -6.69 -8.17
N SER A 97 -3.41 -5.57 -7.55
CA SER A 97 -3.62 -5.29 -6.12
C SER A 97 -5.11 -5.15 -5.80
N VAL A 98 -5.87 -4.43 -6.63
CA VAL A 98 -7.35 -4.37 -6.51
C VAL A 98 -7.94 -5.78 -6.54
N ARG A 99 -7.51 -6.62 -7.48
CA ARG A 99 -7.99 -7.99 -7.59
C ARG A 99 -7.62 -8.83 -6.37
N LEU A 100 -6.37 -8.75 -5.92
CA LEU A 100 -5.89 -9.42 -4.71
C LEU A 100 -6.71 -9.00 -3.50
N PHE A 101 -6.86 -7.69 -3.26
CA PHE A 101 -7.58 -7.17 -2.11
C PHE A 101 -9.06 -7.54 -2.13
N LYS A 102 -9.68 -7.57 -3.32
CA LYS A 102 -11.03 -8.09 -3.51
C LYS A 102 -11.17 -9.55 -3.04
N GLU A 103 -10.20 -10.40 -3.37
CA GLU A 103 -10.20 -11.80 -2.91
C GLU A 103 -9.97 -11.89 -1.40
N VAL A 104 -9.05 -11.08 -0.86
CA VAL A 104 -8.72 -11.04 0.58
C VAL A 104 -9.93 -10.66 1.45
N ILE A 105 -10.76 -9.72 1.00
CA ILE A 105 -11.95 -9.28 1.74
C ILE A 105 -13.21 -10.11 1.46
N SER A 106 -13.19 -11.01 0.48
CA SER A 106 -14.41 -11.70 0.00
C SER A 106 -15.06 -12.64 1.01
N ASP A 107 -14.28 -13.15 1.96
CA ASP A 107 -14.68 -14.03 3.05
C ASP A 107 -14.71 -13.31 4.41
N ALA A 108 -14.46 -11.99 4.44
CA ALA A 108 -14.42 -11.22 5.67
C ALA A 108 -15.84 -10.97 6.19
N GLN A 109 -16.08 -11.30 7.47
CA GLN A 109 -17.36 -11.00 8.13
C GLN A 109 -17.42 -9.58 8.69
N THR A 110 -16.26 -9.00 9.02
CA THR A 110 -16.12 -7.66 9.60
C THR A 110 -14.98 -6.95 8.91
N ILE A 111 -15.22 -5.73 8.44
CA ILE A 111 -14.21 -4.87 7.82
C ILE A 111 -14.17 -3.55 8.56
N TRP A 112 -12.98 -3.14 8.99
CA TRP A 112 -12.69 -1.78 9.42
C TRP A 112 -11.80 -1.13 8.37
N TRP A 113 -12.27 -0.04 7.77
CA TRP A 113 -11.55 0.67 6.73
C TRP A 113 -11.28 2.11 7.16
N ASN A 114 -10.00 2.49 7.18
CA ASN A 114 -9.55 3.84 7.46
C ASN A 114 -8.39 4.20 6.52
N GLY A 115 -8.67 5.07 5.55
CA GLY A 115 -7.68 5.60 4.61
C GLY A 115 -7.91 5.14 3.15
N PRO A 116 -7.90 6.06 2.17
CA PRO A 116 -8.04 5.71 0.76
C PRO A 116 -6.84 4.91 0.22
N MET A 117 -7.02 4.23 -0.92
CA MET A 117 -5.95 3.44 -1.57
C MET A 117 -4.99 4.27 -2.43
N GLY A 118 -5.43 5.46 -2.86
CA GLY A 118 -4.67 6.38 -3.69
C GLY A 118 -5.06 7.84 -3.43
N VAL A 119 -4.53 8.74 -4.25
CA VAL A 119 -4.86 10.17 -4.26
C VAL A 119 -6.22 10.38 -4.93
N PHE A 120 -7.26 9.92 -4.26
CA PHE A 120 -8.62 9.79 -4.79
C PHE A 120 -9.26 11.12 -5.19
N GLU A 121 -8.70 12.25 -4.74
CA GLU A 121 -9.09 13.60 -5.13
C GLU A 121 -8.80 13.88 -6.62
N ILE A 122 -7.91 13.10 -7.25
CA ILE A 122 -7.59 13.15 -8.67
C ILE A 122 -8.18 11.90 -9.32
N ASP A 123 -9.10 12.07 -10.29
CA ASP A 123 -9.85 10.96 -10.89
C ASP A 123 -8.96 9.85 -11.48
N LYS A 124 -7.78 10.23 -11.98
CA LYS A 124 -6.77 9.29 -12.49
C LYS A 124 -6.22 8.32 -11.43
N PHE A 125 -6.26 8.70 -10.16
CA PHE A 125 -5.70 7.96 -9.01
C PHE A 125 -6.79 7.58 -7.98
N SER A 126 -8.03 7.40 -8.46
CA SER A 126 -9.22 7.13 -7.63
C SER A 126 -9.87 5.77 -7.90
N LYS A 127 -9.18 4.83 -8.57
CA LYS A 127 -9.78 3.59 -9.06
C LYS A 127 -9.53 2.38 -8.15
N GLY A 128 -8.60 2.50 -7.21
CA GLY A 128 -8.27 1.52 -6.18
C GLY A 128 -9.38 1.22 -5.18
#